data_AF-A0A1Q6R2Z6-F1
#
_entry.id   AF-A0A1Q6R2Z6-F1
#
_cell.length_a   1.000
_cell.length_b   1.000
_cell.length_c   1.000
_cell.angle_alpha   90.00
_cell.angle_beta   90.00
_cell.angle_gamma   90.00
#
_symmetry.space_group_name_H-M   'P 1'
#
loop_
_entity.id
_entity.type
_entity.pdbx_description
1 polymer ?
#
loop_
_entity_poly.entity_id
_entity_poly.type
_entity_poly.pdbx_seq_one_letter_code
_entity_poly.pdbx_strand_id
1 'polypeptide(L)'
;MKAKSLKEWIEIYETKTGDSFDLLPGYRLLYMPERGFASMKPDFEGKMMIIYQVCGDAKFWRDYAELVSCTAGFECVASICTRHIEPYIRGFGWETIEKEDVDGRFRYWCQDSIGRLVVITHKHNDEKTGEPVYWVTHYFNTKATSPLIEKMKEKLRKEGVLNG
;
A
#
# COMPACT_ATOMS: atom_id res chain seq x y z
N MET A 1 -9.70 9.69 18.24
CA MET A 1 -10.92 8.82 18.19
C MET A 1 -11.08 8.15 19.54
N LYS A 2 -12.32 7.87 19.99
CA LYS A 2 -12.57 7.05 21.18
C LYS A 2 -12.09 5.62 20.92
N ALA A 3 -11.40 5.02 21.90
CA ALA A 3 -10.97 3.63 21.88
C ALA A 3 -12.15 2.69 21.58
N LYS A 4 -11.88 1.65 20.79
CA LYS A 4 -12.82 0.59 20.42
C LYS A 4 -12.13 -0.75 20.52
N SER A 5 -12.87 -1.78 20.88
CA SER A 5 -12.45 -3.18 20.80
C SER A 5 -12.08 -3.58 19.38
N LEU A 6 -11.29 -4.66 19.25
CA LEU A 6 -10.99 -5.25 17.95
C LEU A 6 -12.26 -5.64 17.18
N LYS A 7 -13.26 -6.19 17.88
CA LYS A 7 -14.54 -6.58 17.28
C LYS A 7 -15.25 -5.38 16.65
N GLU A 8 -15.35 -4.27 17.36
CA GLU A 8 -15.94 -3.04 16.83
C GLU A 8 -15.18 -2.50 15.60
N TRP A 9 -13.84 -2.62 15.58
CA TRP A 9 -13.07 -2.22 14.40
C TRP A 9 -13.28 -3.15 13.21
N ILE A 10 -13.41 -4.45 13.45
CA ILE A 10 -13.76 -5.44 12.41
C ILE A 10 -15.15 -5.13 11.85
N GLU A 11 -16.15 -4.89 12.70
CA GLU A 11 -17.50 -4.50 12.26
C GLU A 11 -17.46 -3.22 11.41
N ILE A 12 -16.66 -2.22 11.79
CA ILE A 12 -16.46 -0.99 11.01
C ILE A 12 -15.78 -1.30 9.66
N TYR A 13 -14.79 -2.19 9.63
CA TYR A 13 -14.11 -2.60 8.40
C TYR A 13 -15.12 -3.24 7.45
N GLU A 14 -15.80 -4.30 7.90
CA GLU A 14 -16.72 -5.08 7.08
C GLU A 14 -17.89 -4.24 6.58
N THR A 15 -18.42 -3.34 7.42
CA THR A 15 -19.49 -2.41 7.01
C THR A 15 -19.02 -1.41 5.96
N LYS A 16 -17.77 -0.93 6.05
CA LYS A 16 -17.24 0.09 5.12
C LYS A 16 -16.77 -0.49 3.79
N THR A 17 -16.23 -1.70 3.80
CA THR A 17 -15.67 -2.33 2.60
C THR A 17 -16.65 -3.27 1.92
N GLY A 18 -17.60 -3.85 2.69
CA GLY A 18 -18.42 -4.97 2.21
C GLY A 18 -17.66 -6.30 2.16
N ASP A 19 -16.42 -6.34 2.63
CA ASP A 19 -15.57 -7.53 2.69
C ASP A 19 -15.56 -8.11 4.10
N SER A 20 -15.49 -9.43 4.23
CA SER A 20 -15.28 -10.08 5.52
C SER A 20 -13.85 -9.91 6.01
N PHE A 21 -13.67 -9.73 7.31
CA PHE A 21 -12.36 -9.83 7.93
C PHE A 21 -11.87 -11.28 7.87
N ASP A 22 -10.65 -11.50 7.36
CA ASP A 22 -10.04 -12.81 7.30
C ASP A 22 -8.52 -12.73 7.45
N LEU A 23 -7.99 -13.44 8.45
CA LEU A 23 -6.55 -13.45 8.72
C LEU A 23 -5.88 -14.55 7.92
N LEU A 24 -5.45 -14.19 6.70
CA LEU A 24 -4.78 -15.12 5.79
C LEU A 24 -3.49 -15.74 6.37
N PRO A 25 -3.12 -16.97 5.96
CA PRO A 25 -1.88 -17.60 6.40
C PRO A 25 -0.63 -16.73 6.20
N GLY A 26 0.19 -16.68 7.24
CA GLY A 26 1.42 -15.89 7.27
C GLY A 26 1.23 -14.42 7.65
N TYR A 27 0.00 -13.90 7.66
CA TYR A 27 -0.27 -12.58 8.18
C TYR A 27 -0.30 -12.59 9.72
N ARG A 28 0.06 -11.44 10.30
CA ARG A 28 -0.08 -11.12 11.71
C ARG A 28 -1.07 -9.98 11.86
N LEU A 29 -2.02 -10.14 12.78
CA LEU A 29 -2.95 -9.08 13.14
C LEU A 29 -2.33 -8.20 14.21
N LEU A 30 -2.27 -6.90 13.93
CA LEU A 30 -1.86 -5.86 14.86
C LEU A 30 -3.06 -4.99 15.16
N TYR A 31 -3.24 -4.63 16.43
CA TYR A 31 -4.42 -3.90 16.88
C TYR A 31 -4.05 -2.91 17.97
N MET A 32 -4.61 -1.71 17.86
CA MET A 32 -4.52 -0.67 18.88
C MET A 32 -5.90 -0.02 19.04
N PRO A 33 -6.50 0.01 20.24
CA PRO A 33 -7.87 0.47 20.44
C PRO A 33 -8.18 1.84 19.83
N GLU A 34 -7.22 2.76 19.86
CA GLU A 34 -7.35 4.14 19.39
C GLU A 34 -7.03 4.33 17.90
N ARG A 35 -6.35 3.35 17.27
CA ARG A 35 -5.82 3.44 15.89
C ARG A 35 -6.42 2.41 14.93
N GLY A 36 -7.12 1.39 15.43
CA GLY A 36 -7.74 0.34 14.62
C GLY A 36 -6.89 -0.91 14.53
N PHE A 37 -6.82 -1.52 13.36
CA PHE A 37 -6.02 -2.72 13.13
C PHE A 37 -5.39 -2.73 11.73
N ALA A 38 -4.33 -3.52 11.59
CA ALA A 38 -3.77 -3.91 10.31
C ALA A 38 -3.32 -5.37 10.33
N SER A 39 -3.55 -6.09 9.23
CA SER A 39 -2.90 -7.37 8.99
C SER A 39 -1.66 -7.17 8.11
N MET A 40 -0.53 -7.71 8.54
CA MET A 40 0.76 -7.54 7.86
C MET A 40 1.50 -8.86 7.68
N LYS A 41 2.21 -9.02 6.57
CA LYS A 41 3.05 -10.19 6.28
C LYS A 41 4.41 -9.73 5.74
N PRO A 42 5.54 -10.22 6.29
CA PRO A 42 6.84 -10.03 5.66
C PRO A 42 6.94 -10.87 4.38
N ASP A 43 7.45 -10.26 3.32
CA ASP A 43 7.95 -10.93 2.14
C ASP A 43 9.47 -10.74 2.10
N PHE A 44 10.18 -11.78 2.51
CA PHE A 44 11.65 -11.75 2.61
C PHE A 44 12.32 -11.79 1.23
N GLU A 45 11.69 -12.41 0.23
CA GLU A 45 12.23 -12.51 -1.12
C GLU A 45 12.13 -11.15 -1.83
N GLY A 46 10.95 -10.53 -1.79
CA GLY A 46 10.72 -9.18 -2.31
C GLY A 46 11.28 -8.05 -1.43
N LYS A 47 11.85 -8.39 -0.25
CA LYS A 47 12.34 -7.46 0.78
C LYS A 47 11.33 -6.37 1.14
N MET A 48 10.09 -6.77 1.40
CA MET A 48 9.01 -5.84 1.69
C MET A 48 8.11 -6.30 2.83
N MET A 49 7.41 -5.35 3.46
CA MET A 49 6.27 -5.66 4.32
C MET A 49 4.98 -5.42 3.57
N ILE A 50 4.13 -6.43 3.49
CA ILE A 50 2.81 -6.34 2.84
C ILE A 50 1.76 -6.02 3.89
N ILE A 51 1.05 -4.92 3.71
CA ILE A 51 -0.15 -4.56 4.46
C ILE A 51 -1.38 -5.01 3.66
N TYR A 52 -2.24 -5.82 4.29
CA TYR A 52 -3.43 -6.37 3.63
C TYR A 52 -4.73 -5.71 4.08
N GLN A 53 -5.32 -6.13 5.20
CA GLN A 53 -6.55 -5.53 5.74
C GLN A 53 -6.20 -4.44 6.73
N VAL A 54 -6.74 -3.23 6.54
CA VAL A 54 -6.50 -2.08 7.42
C VAL A 54 -7.82 -1.39 7.74
N CYS A 55 -8.01 -1.08 9.02
CA CYS A 55 -9.12 -0.26 9.49
C CYS A 55 -8.62 0.75 10.53
N GLY A 56 -9.25 1.93 10.55
CA GLY A 56 -8.87 3.03 11.43
C GLY A 56 -7.86 3.98 10.79
N ASP A 57 -6.72 4.17 11.43
CA ASP A 57 -5.70 5.17 11.08
C ASP A 57 -4.67 4.60 10.09
N ALA A 58 -4.98 4.68 8.79
CA ALA A 58 -4.14 4.09 7.75
C ALA A 58 -2.74 4.72 7.65
N LYS A 59 -2.56 5.99 8.05
CA LYS A 59 -1.24 6.64 8.11
C LYS A 59 -0.41 6.04 9.22
N PHE A 60 -0.98 5.94 10.42
CA PHE A 60 -0.33 5.27 11.54
C PHE A 60 0.11 3.85 11.20
N TRP A 61 -0.76 3.04 10.58
CA TRP A 61 -0.42 1.66 10.23
C TRP A 61 0.67 1.56 9.15
N ARG A 62 0.74 2.52 8.22
CA ARG A 62 1.83 2.60 7.25
C ARG A 62 3.16 2.97 7.93
N ASP A 63 3.16 3.96 8.80
CA ASP A 63 4.36 4.37 9.55
C ASP A 63 4.85 3.25 10.48
N TYR A 64 3.92 2.53 11.12
CA TYR A 64 4.24 1.35 11.92
C TYR A 64 4.87 0.24 11.07
N ALA A 65 4.29 -0.05 9.90
CA ALA A 65 4.86 -1.03 8.98
C ALA A 65 6.26 -0.63 8.52
N GLU A 66 6.48 0.65 8.20
CA GLU A 66 7.80 1.17 7.84
C GLU A 66 8.81 0.96 8.98
N LEU A 67 8.45 1.34 10.21
CA LEU A 67 9.32 1.16 11.38
C LEU A 67 9.77 -0.29 11.54
N VAL A 68 8.82 -1.23 11.48
CA VAL A 68 9.12 -2.67 11.60
C VAL A 68 9.97 -3.14 10.41
N SER A 69 9.65 -2.69 9.19
CA SER A 69 10.36 -3.06 7.96
C SER A 69 11.82 -2.64 7.98
N CYS A 70 12.11 -1.42 8.44
CA CYS A 70 13.47 -0.90 8.55
C CYS A 70 14.32 -1.77 9.49
N THR A 71 13.76 -2.25 10.60
CA THR A 71 14.49 -3.15 11.53
C THR A 71 14.76 -4.53 10.94
N ALA A 72 13.96 -4.96 9.96
CA ALA A 72 14.12 -6.24 9.26
C ALA A 72 15.01 -6.16 8.01
N GLY A 73 15.54 -4.97 7.67
CA GLY A 73 16.35 -4.78 6.46
C GLY A 73 15.55 -4.79 5.15
N PHE A 74 14.25 -4.52 5.22
CA PHE A 74 13.40 -4.38 4.03
C PHE A 74 13.58 -3.03 3.36
N GLU A 75 13.19 -2.96 2.08
CA GLU A 75 13.42 -1.80 1.23
C GLU A 75 12.15 -0.95 1.03
N CYS A 76 10.97 -1.55 1.25
CA CYS A 76 9.68 -0.88 1.07
C CYS A 76 8.53 -1.49 1.89
N VAL A 77 7.44 -0.73 1.98
CA VAL A 77 6.10 -1.23 2.36
C VAL A 77 5.23 -1.32 1.12
N ALA A 78 4.53 -2.43 0.96
CA ALA A 78 3.53 -2.65 -0.07
C ALA A 78 2.11 -2.76 0.51
N SER A 79 1.12 -2.33 -0.26
CA SER A 79 -0.30 -2.48 0.08
C SER A 79 -1.17 -2.58 -1.17
N ILE A 80 -2.35 -3.17 -1.06
CA ILE A 80 -3.37 -3.15 -2.10
C ILE A 80 -4.35 -2.01 -1.84
N CYS A 81 -4.64 -1.21 -2.86
CA CYS A 81 -5.67 -0.18 -2.81
C CYS A 81 -6.84 -0.56 -3.72
N THR A 82 -8.01 -0.77 -3.11
CA THR A 82 -9.29 -1.02 -3.79
C THR A 82 -10.16 0.24 -3.87
N ARG A 83 -9.63 1.39 -3.47
CA ARG A 83 -10.33 2.69 -3.50
C ARG A 83 -9.88 3.51 -4.71
N HIS A 84 -10.67 4.52 -5.09
CA HIS A 84 -10.23 5.50 -6.07
C HIS A 84 -8.85 6.07 -5.71
N ILE A 85 -7.94 5.98 -6.67
CA ILE A 85 -6.51 6.12 -6.39
C ILE A 85 -6.08 7.57 -6.15
N GLU A 86 -6.67 8.54 -6.84
CA GLU A 86 -6.30 9.94 -6.68
C GLU A 86 -6.68 10.51 -5.30
N PRO A 87 -7.89 10.25 -4.74
CA PRO A 87 -8.17 10.54 -3.34
C PRO A 87 -7.23 9.83 -2.36
N TYR A 88 -6.81 8.60 -2.66
CA TYR A 88 -5.87 7.85 -1.83
C TYR A 88 -4.50 8.53 -1.76
N ILE A 89 -3.94 8.91 -2.91
CA ILE A 89 -2.69 9.67 -3.03
C ILE A 89 -2.75 10.95 -2.20
N ARG A 90 -3.81 11.76 -2.39
CA ARG A 90 -4.02 12.99 -1.60
C ARG A 90 -4.18 12.71 -0.11
N GLY A 91 -4.88 11.63 0.24
CA GLY A 91 -5.10 11.22 1.62
C GLY A 91 -3.78 10.97 2.37
N PHE A 92 -2.80 10.34 1.72
CA PHE A 92 -1.46 10.13 2.26
C PHE A 92 -0.54 11.35 2.18
N GLY A 93 -0.96 12.43 1.51
CA GLY A 93 -0.13 13.63 1.33
C GLY A 93 1.01 13.43 0.33
N TRP A 94 0.83 12.50 -0.62
CA TRP A 94 1.78 12.27 -1.69
C TRP A 94 1.51 13.20 -2.87
N GLU A 95 2.57 13.55 -3.59
CA GLU A 95 2.54 14.32 -4.81
C GLU A 95 2.73 13.41 -6.01
N THR A 96 1.85 13.49 -7.01
CA THR A 96 2.03 12.78 -8.29
C THR A 96 3.05 13.52 -9.14
N ILE A 97 4.16 12.87 -9.47
CA ILE A 97 5.20 13.38 -10.37
C ILE A 97 4.88 13.03 -11.82
N GLU A 98 4.41 11.79 -12.05
CA GLU A 98 4.12 11.29 -13.39
C GLU A 98 2.94 10.31 -13.35
N LYS A 99 2.12 10.37 -14.41
CA LYS A 99 1.02 9.43 -14.68
C LYS A 99 1.28 8.80 -16.04
N GLU A 100 1.65 7.53 -16.04
CA GLU A 100 1.93 6.73 -17.25
C GLU A 100 0.67 5.96 -17.63
N ASP A 101 0.29 6.00 -18.91
CA ASP A 101 -0.75 5.13 -19.48
C ASP A 101 -0.09 3.87 -20.05
N VAL A 102 -0.49 2.71 -19.55
CA VAL A 102 -0.02 1.40 -19.98
C VAL A 102 -1.23 0.61 -20.45
N ASP A 103 -1.48 0.61 -21.76
CA ASP A 103 -2.60 -0.10 -22.40
C ASP A 103 -3.98 0.23 -21.78
N GLY A 104 -4.23 1.51 -21.48
CA GLY A 104 -5.48 1.99 -20.87
C GLY A 104 -5.49 1.85 -19.34
N ARG A 105 -4.37 1.46 -18.72
CA ARG A 105 -4.21 1.33 -17.27
C ARG A 105 -3.19 2.32 -16.77
N PHE A 106 -3.59 3.15 -15.82
CA PHE A 106 -2.69 4.16 -15.27
C PHE A 106 -1.71 3.58 -14.25
N ARG A 107 -0.45 3.98 -14.35
CA ARG A 107 0.57 3.86 -13.32
C ARG A 107 0.92 5.25 -12.80
N TYR A 108 1.03 5.40 -11.49
CA TYR A 108 1.39 6.66 -10.86
C TYR A 108 2.76 6.57 -10.21
N TRP A 109 3.60 7.53 -10.54
CA TRP A 109 4.87 7.79 -9.88
C TRP A 109 4.67 8.98 -8.97
N CYS A 110 4.77 8.75 -7.67
CA CYS A 110 4.53 9.76 -6.66
C CYS A 110 5.76 9.91 -5.76
N GLN A 111 5.76 10.99 -4.99
CA GLN A 111 6.68 11.18 -3.87
C GLN A 111 5.96 11.56 -2.59
N ASP A 112 6.55 11.20 -1.45
CA ASP A 112 6.13 11.75 -0.17
C ASP A 112 6.78 13.10 0.15
N SER A 113 6.43 13.68 1.30
CA SER A 113 6.87 15.02 1.73
C SER A 113 8.37 15.18 1.88
N ILE A 114 9.14 14.09 1.96
CA ILE A 114 10.60 14.13 2.02
C ILE A 114 11.24 13.62 0.71
N GLY A 115 10.46 13.44 -0.35
CA GLY A 115 10.91 13.07 -1.68
C GLY A 115 11.18 11.58 -1.88
N ARG A 116 10.68 10.69 -1.01
CA ARG A 116 10.80 9.24 -1.20
C ARG A 116 9.79 8.74 -2.23
N LEU A 117 10.20 7.77 -3.02
CA LEU A 117 9.43 7.23 -4.12
C LEU A 117 8.24 6.38 -3.64
N VAL A 118 7.08 6.64 -4.24
CA VAL A 118 5.89 5.79 -4.16
C VAL A 118 5.48 5.40 -5.58
N VAL A 119 5.39 4.10 -5.85
CA VAL A 119 4.95 3.56 -7.15
C VAL A 119 3.61 2.89 -6.98
N ILE A 120 2.67 3.25 -7.84
CA ILE A 120 1.31 2.74 -7.82
C ILE A 120 1.02 2.13 -9.19
N THR A 121 0.89 0.81 -9.23
CA THR A 121 0.71 0.05 -10.47
C THR A 121 -0.65 -0.65 -10.45
N HIS A 122 -1.34 -0.65 -11.60
CA HIS A 122 -2.55 -1.46 -11.75
C HIS A 122 -2.24 -2.94 -11.47
N LYS A 123 -3.09 -3.59 -10.67
CA LYS A 123 -2.95 -5.02 -10.33
C LYS A 123 -3.95 -5.86 -11.11
N HIS A 124 -5.23 -5.54 -10.96
CA HIS A 124 -6.36 -6.20 -11.63
C HIS A 124 -7.58 -5.27 -11.52
N ASN A 125 -8.70 -5.65 -12.13
CA ASN A 125 -9.98 -5.04 -11.83
C ASN A 125 -10.72 -5.93 -10.83
N ASP A 126 -11.35 -5.31 -9.84
CA ASP A 126 -12.19 -6.03 -8.89
C ASP A 126 -13.32 -6.75 -9.63
N GLU A 127 -13.50 -8.04 -9.38
CA GLU A 127 -14.44 -8.88 -10.14
C GLU A 127 -15.91 -8.47 -9.94
N LYS A 128 -16.23 -7.87 -8.78
CA LYS A 128 -17.61 -7.51 -8.43
C LYS A 128 -17.99 -6.14 -8.97
N THR A 129 -17.06 -5.18 -8.91
CA THR A 129 -17.31 -3.77 -9.22
C THR A 129 -16.76 -3.34 -10.57
N GLY A 130 -15.77 -4.05 -11.12
CA GLY A 130 -15.04 -3.67 -12.33
C GLY A 130 -14.02 -2.54 -12.11
N GLU A 131 -13.96 -1.97 -10.91
CA GLU A 131 -13.07 -0.87 -10.56
C GLU A 131 -11.59 -1.32 -10.51
N PRO A 132 -10.64 -0.46 -10.90
CA PRO A 132 -9.22 -0.80 -10.87
C PRO A 132 -8.69 -0.93 -9.44
N VAL A 133 -8.00 -2.04 -9.18
CA VAL A 133 -7.27 -2.30 -7.95
C VAL A 133 -5.78 -2.06 -8.18
N TYR A 134 -5.13 -1.37 -7.24
CA TYR A 134 -3.74 -0.96 -7.37
C TYR A 134 -2.82 -1.64 -6.36
N TRP A 135 -1.63 -2.00 -6.82
CA TRP A 135 -0.48 -2.31 -5.98
C TRP A 135 0.28 -1.02 -5.68
N VAL A 136 0.41 -0.68 -4.39
CA VAL A 136 1.05 0.54 -3.90
C VAL A 136 2.33 0.17 -3.18
N THR A 137 3.48 0.63 -3.66
CA THR A 137 4.80 0.39 -3.08
C THR A 137 5.44 1.70 -2.65
N HIS A 138 5.81 1.82 -1.36
CA HIS A 138 6.47 3.01 -0.80
C HIS A 138 7.88 2.65 -0.34
N TYR A 139 8.89 3.21 -1.01
CA TYR A 139 10.29 2.90 -0.78
C TYR A 139 10.91 3.79 0.30
N PHE A 140 11.73 3.22 1.17
CA PHE A 140 12.31 3.98 2.29
C PHE A 140 13.49 4.84 1.88
N ASN A 141 14.37 4.31 1.02
CA ASN A 141 15.66 4.91 0.70
C ASN A 141 15.79 5.37 -0.77
N THR A 142 14.75 5.16 -1.58
CA THR A 142 14.74 5.57 -2.99
C THR A 142 14.12 6.95 -3.12
N LYS A 143 14.89 7.93 -3.60
CA LYS A 143 14.36 9.26 -3.94
C LYS A 143 13.66 9.23 -5.29
N ALA A 144 12.55 9.97 -5.40
CA ALA A 144 11.78 10.10 -6.63
C ALA A 144 12.49 10.88 -7.75
N THR A 145 13.66 11.44 -7.47
CA THR A 145 14.57 12.10 -8.43
C THR A 145 15.81 11.25 -8.74
N SER A 146 15.90 10.04 -8.17
CA SER A 146 17.06 9.19 -8.34
C SER A 146 17.21 8.73 -9.80
N PRO A 147 18.43 8.73 -10.37
CA PRO A 147 18.70 8.13 -11.68
C PRO A 147 18.30 6.64 -11.78
N LEU A 148 18.09 5.98 -10.64
CA LEU A 148 17.60 4.60 -10.56
C LEU A 148 16.16 4.45 -11.09
N ILE A 149 15.37 5.52 -11.12
CA ILE A 149 13.97 5.48 -11.53
C ILE A 149 13.82 5.08 -12.99
N GLU A 150 14.68 5.59 -13.87
CA GLU A 150 14.63 5.21 -15.29
C GLU A 150 14.92 3.71 -15.47
N LYS A 151 15.83 3.14 -14.67
CA LYS A 151 16.04 1.69 -14.64
C LYS A 151 14.84 0.92 -14.08
N MET A 152 14.19 1.45 -13.05
CA MET A 152 12.97 0.85 -12.48
C MET A 152 11.79 0.91 -13.46
N LYS A 153 11.62 2.02 -14.19
CA LYS A 153 10.66 2.18 -15.29
C LYS A 153 10.91 1.14 -16.37
N GLU A 154 12.16 0.97 -16.79
CA GLU A 154 12.52 -0.02 -17.80
C GLU A 154 12.20 -1.45 -17.33
N LYS A 155 12.52 -1.77 -16.08
CA LYS A 155 12.18 -3.06 -15.46
C LYS A 155 10.65 -3.27 -15.42
N LEU A 156 9.89 -2.27 -14.99
CA LEU A 156 8.42 -2.29 -14.94
C LEU A 156 7.77 -2.48 -16.31
N ARG A 157 8.34 -1.89 -17.36
CA ARG A 157 7.83 -2.07 -18.73
C ARG A 157 8.01 -3.50 -19.21
N LYS A 158 9.04 -4.20 -18.73
CA LYS A 158 9.29 -5.62 -19.06
C LYS A 158 8.45 -6.57 -18.21
N GLU A 159 8.27 -6.27 -16.93
CA GLU A 159 7.69 -7.19 -15.93
C GLU A 159 6.22 -6.88 -15.59
N GLY A 160 5.69 -5.72 -15.98
CA GLY A 160 4.31 -5.30 -15.71
C GLY A 160 4.07 -4.79 -14.28
N VAL A 161 4.62 -5.46 -13.27
CA VAL A 161 4.58 -5.08 -11.85
C VAL A 161 5.96 -5.27 -11.23
N LEU A 162 6.42 -4.32 -10.39
CA LEU A 162 7.62 -4.54 -9.57
C LEU A 162 7.20 -5.39 -8.38
N ASN A 163 7.60 -6.66 -8.43
CA ASN A 163 7.42 -7.66 -7.39
C ASN A 163 5.94 -7.95 -7.05
N GLY A 164 5.44 -9.00 -7.68
CA GLY A 164 4.28 -9.79 -7.27
C GLY A 164 4.60 -11.26 -7.45
#